data_AF-A0A0Q4QWZ8-F1
#
_entry.id   AF-A0A0Q4QWZ8-F1
#
_cell.length_a   1.000
_cell.length_b   1.000
_cell.length_c   1.000
_cell.angle_alpha   90.00
_cell.angle_beta   90.00
_cell.angle_gamma   90.00
#
_symmetry.space_group_name_H-M   'P 1'
#
loop_
_entity.id
_entity.type
_entity.pdbx_description
1 polymer ?
#
loop_
_entity_poly.entity_id
_entity_poly.type
_entity_poly.pdbx_seq_one_letter_code
_entity_poly.pdbx_strand_id
1 'polypeptide(L)'
;MGSFSIWHWIILLLVLGIPVILVGLLVWLAARGSGKSARAAMPVPSRPPPLPSTGARLQKLATLKSQGLISEAEYEQKRAALLDDL
;
A
#
# COMPACT_ATOMS: atom_id res chain seq x y z
N MET A 1 13.94 -42.82 -13.23
CA MET A 1 12.88 -42.00 -12.61
C MET A 1 13.29 -40.55 -12.84
N GLY A 2 12.66 -39.90 -13.83
CA GLY A 2 13.11 -38.63 -14.37
C GLY A 2 13.11 -37.54 -13.31
N SER A 3 14.28 -37.25 -12.77
CA SER A 3 14.46 -36.14 -11.84
C SER A 3 14.25 -34.87 -12.65
N PHE A 4 13.11 -34.19 -12.44
CA PHE A 4 12.85 -32.89 -13.01
C PHE A 4 14.06 -31.99 -12.73
N SER A 5 14.72 -31.53 -13.81
CA SER A 5 15.98 -30.80 -13.74
C SER A 5 15.85 -29.64 -12.74
N ILE A 6 16.88 -29.39 -11.94
CA ILE A 6 16.89 -28.34 -10.90
C ILE A 6 16.40 -26.98 -11.45
N TRP A 7 16.62 -26.75 -12.75
CA TRP A 7 16.11 -25.63 -13.52
C TRP A 7 14.60 -25.45 -13.47
N HIS A 8 13.83 -26.54 -13.52
CA HIS A 8 12.38 -26.50 -13.44
C HIS A 8 11.92 -25.99 -12.07
N TRP A 9 12.57 -26.46 -11.00
CA TRP A 9 12.32 -25.96 -9.65
C TRP A 9 12.68 -24.48 -9.52
N ILE A 10 13.81 -24.04 -10.09
CA ILE A 10 14.20 -22.62 -10.10
C ILE A 10 13.15 -21.77 -10.81
N ILE A 11 12.67 -22.18 -11.98
CA ILE A 11 11.65 -21.45 -12.74
C ILE A 11 10.33 -21.40 -11.97
N LEU A 12 9.91 -22.51 -11.39
CA LEU A 12 8.67 -22.59 -10.60
C LEU A 12 8.76 -21.67 -9.37
N LEU A 13 9.89 -21.66 -8.67
CA LEU A 13 10.13 -20.78 -7.52
C LEU A 13 10.18 -19.31 -7.94
N LEU A 14 10.71 -18.99 -9.13
CA LEU A 14 10.71 -17.62 -9.65
C LEU A 14 9.28 -17.16 -9.98
N VAL A 15 8.54 -17.95 -10.75
CA VAL A 15 7.17 -17.62 -11.21
C VAL A 15 6.18 -17.60 -10.07
N LEU A 16 6.33 -18.47 -9.06
CA LEU A 16 5.46 -18.52 -7.90
C LEU A 16 5.94 -17.60 -6.77
N GLY A 17 7.25 -17.45 -6.60
CA GLY A 17 7.85 -16.64 -5.54
C GLY A 17 7.64 -15.15 -5.77
N ILE A 18 7.82 -14.64 -6.99
CA ILE A 18 7.60 -13.22 -7.29
C ILE A 18 6.18 -12.75 -6.91
N PRO A 19 5.07 -13.40 -7.33
CA PRO A 19 3.73 -12.96 -6.96
C PRO A 19 3.46 -13.16 -5.47
N VAL A 20 3.95 -14.23 -4.84
CA VAL A 20 3.80 -14.43 -3.38
C VAL A 20 4.52 -13.33 -2.61
N ILE A 21 5.72 -12.95 -3.02
CA ILE A 21 6.49 -11.86 -2.41
C ILE A 21 5.78 -10.52 -2.65
N LEU A 22 5.26 -10.26 -3.86
CA LEU A 22 4.53 -9.02 -4.16
C LEU A 22 3.25 -8.90 -3.33
N VAL A 23 2.42 -9.95 -3.28
CA VAL A 23 1.20 -9.97 -2.46
C VAL A 23 1.55 -9.89 -0.98
N GLY A 24 2.56 -10.63 -0.53
CA GLY A 24 3.06 -10.57 0.84
C GLY A 24 3.55 -9.18 1.23
N LEU A 25 4.29 -8.51 0.34
CA LEU A 25 4.77 -7.14 0.54
C LEU A 25 3.61 -6.14 0.53
N LEU A 26 2.62 -6.33 -0.34
CA LEU A 26 1.41 -5.49 -0.41
C LEU A 26 0.59 -5.59 0.88
N VAL A 27 0.31 -6.83 1.32
CA VAL A 27 -0.39 -7.12 2.58
C VAL A 27 0.42 -6.60 3.77
N TRP A 28 1.74 -6.82 3.78
CA TRP A 28 2.61 -6.31 4.82
C TRP A 28 2.63 -4.78 4.84
N LEU A 29 2.62 -4.11 3.71
CA LEU A 29 2.59 -2.65 3.63
C LEU A 29 1.24 -2.10 4.12
N ALA A 30 0.13 -2.75 3.77
CA ALA A 30 -1.20 -2.43 4.28
C ALA A 30 -1.30 -2.65 5.80
N ALA A 31 -0.75 -3.76 6.31
CA ALA A 31 -0.68 -4.06 7.74
C ALA A 31 0.25 -3.10 8.48
N ARG A 32 1.40 -2.75 7.89
CA ARG A 32 2.39 -1.82 8.46
C ARG A 32 1.86 -0.38 8.51
N GLY A 33 1.02 0.01 7.56
CA GLY A 33 0.26 1.26 7.60
C GLY A 33 -0.79 1.31 8.71
N SER A 34 -1.33 0.16 9.11
CA SER A 34 -2.32 0.02 10.18
C SER A 34 -1.69 -0.01 11.58
N GLY A 35 -0.46 -0.52 11.71
CA GLY A 35 0.27 -0.59 12.98
C GLY A 35 0.79 0.74 13.53
N LYS A 36 0.76 1.82 12.73
CA LYS A 36 1.25 3.16 13.15
C LYS A 36 0.15 4.11 13.64
N SER A 37 -1.06 3.60 13.86
CA SER A 37 -2.15 4.36 14.49
C SER A 37 -2.44 3.95 15.94
N ALA A 38 -1.74 2.95 16.49
CA ALA A 38 -2.02 2.40 17.82
C ALA A 38 -0.81 2.32 18.76
N ARG A 39 0.23 3.15 18.56
CA ARG A 39 1.40 3.22 19.46
C ARG A 39 1.79 4.63 19.88
N ALA A 40 0.80 5.50 20.05
CA ALA A 40 0.97 6.83 20.62
C ALA A 40 -0.18 7.21 21.57
N ALA A 41 -0.75 6.24 22.28
CA ALA A 41 -1.78 6.50 23.29
C ALA A 41 -1.45 5.78 24.60
N MET A 42 -0.35 6.20 25.23
CA MET A 42 -0.36 6.38 26.69
C MET A 42 -1.22 7.61 27.01
N PRO A 43 -1.84 7.68 28.20
CA PRO A 43 -3.10 8.40 28.42
C PRO A 43 -2.87 9.91 28.44
N VAL A 44 -3.32 10.59 27.38
CA VAL A 44 -3.50 12.05 27.38
C VAL A 44 -4.98 12.31 27.10
N PRO A 45 -5.74 12.88 28.04
CA PRO A 45 -7.12 13.22 27.80
C PRO A 45 -7.20 14.38 26.81
N SER A 46 -8.23 14.36 25.96
CA SER A 46 -8.75 15.50 25.18
C SER A 46 -7.86 16.11 24.08
N ARG A 47 -7.87 15.51 22.88
CA ARG A 47 -8.02 16.29 21.63
C ARG A 47 -8.60 15.40 20.51
N PRO A 48 -9.77 15.74 19.92
CA PRO A 48 -10.24 15.02 18.74
C PRO A 48 -9.20 15.17 17.63
N PRO A 49 -8.83 14.09 16.92
CA PRO A 49 -7.89 14.18 15.81
C PRO A 49 -8.46 15.15 14.76
N PRO A 50 -7.66 16.08 14.21
CA PRO A 50 -8.12 16.89 13.08
C PRO A 50 -8.47 15.91 11.96
N LEU A 51 -9.72 15.97 11.49
CA LEU A 51 -10.14 15.19 10.33
C LEU A 51 -9.10 15.41 9.23
N PRO A 52 -8.61 14.36 8.55
CA PRO A 52 -7.61 14.53 7.49
C PRO A 52 -8.24 15.42 6.42
N SER A 53 -7.80 16.68 6.36
CA SER A 53 -8.27 17.66 5.39
C SER A 53 -8.07 17.09 3.99
N THR A 54 -8.95 17.45 3.06
CA THR A 54 -8.91 16.97 1.67
C THR A 54 -7.51 17.18 1.06
N GLY A 55 -6.82 18.26 1.45
CA GLY A 55 -5.41 18.50 1.11
C GLY A 55 -4.42 17.43 1.60
N ALA A 56 -4.56 16.94 2.83
CA ALA A 56 -3.73 15.85 3.36
C ALA A 56 -3.96 14.52 2.61
N ARG A 57 -5.20 14.27 2.17
CA ARG A 57 -5.55 13.10 1.33
C ARG A 57 -4.92 13.20 -0.07
N LEU A 58 -4.99 14.38 -0.69
CA LEU A 58 -4.36 14.66 -1.98
C LEU A 58 -2.83 14.53 -1.92
N GLN A 59 -2.20 14.98 -0.83
CA GLN A 59 -0.75 14.88 -0.64
C GLN A 59 -0.30 13.42 -0.47
N LYS A 60 -1.12 12.59 0.17
CA LYS A 60 -0.91 11.14 0.27
C LYS A 60 -1.02 10.47 -1.09
N LEU A 61 -2.02 10.83 -1.90
CA LEU A 61 -2.16 10.33 -3.29
C LEU A 61 -0.97 10.76 -4.17
N ALA A 62 -0.50 12.01 -4.06
CA ALA A 62 0.65 12.49 -4.80
C ALA A 62 1.95 11.75 -4.42
N THR A 63 2.13 11.45 -3.13
CA THR A 63 3.24 10.62 -2.66
C THR A 63 3.18 9.19 -3.20
N LEU A 64 1.99 8.59 -3.27
CA LEU A 64 1.82 7.25 -3.85
C LEU A 64 2.12 7.23 -5.35
N LYS A 65 1.74 8.30 -6.07
CA LYS A 65 2.05 8.49 -7.49
C LYS A 65 3.56 8.63 -7.71
N SER A 66 4.24 9.47 -6.93
CA SER A 66 5.69 9.67 -7.08
C SER A 66 6.51 8.43 -6.74
N GLN A 67 5.96 7.51 -5.93
CA GLN A 67 6.55 6.19 -5.65
C GLN A 67 6.26 5.15 -6.74
N GLY A 68 5.51 5.50 -7.79
CA GLY A 68 5.11 4.59 -8.86
C GLY A 68 4.13 3.50 -8.41
N LEU A 69 3.49 3.67 -7.25
CA LEU A 69 2.59 2.69 -6.64
C LEU A 69 1.15 2.80 -7.14
N ILE A 70 0.80 3.93 -7.78
CA ILE A 70 -0.49 4.15 -8.43
C ILE A 70 -0.26 4.74 -9.82
N SER A 71 -1.11 4.36 -10.77
CA SER A 71 -1.05 4.89 -12.13
C SER A 71 -1.58 6.33 -12.18
N GLU A 72 -1.11 7.11 -13.15
CA GLU A 72 -1.58 8.48 -13.43
C GLU A 72 -3.11 8.55 -13.54
N ALA A 73 -3.72 7.55 -14.18
CA ALA A 73 -5.17 7.46 -14.35
C ALA A 73 -5.93 7.26 -13.03
N GLU A 74 -5.37 6.48 -12.10
CA GLU A 74 -5.97 6.22 -10.79
C GLU A 74 -5.83 7.42 -9.85
N TYR A 75 -4.73 8.15 -9.97
CA TYR A 75 -4.52 9.41 -9.26
C TYR A 75 -5.57 10.45 -9.65
N GLU A 76 -5.76 10.67 -10.96
CA GLU A 76 -6.72 11.64 -11.48
C GLU A 76 -8.17 11.26 -11.10
N GLN A 77 -8.54 9.98 -11.17
CA GLN A 77 -9.86 9.52 -10.69
C GLN A 77 -10.09 9.81 -9.21
N LYS A 78 -9.12 9.47 -8.34
CA LYS A 78 -9.26 9.69 -6.89
C LYS A 78 -9.24 11.18 -6.54
N ARG A 79 -8.48 11.98 -7.28
CA ARG A 79 -8.44 13.44 -7.14
C ARG A 79 -9.78 14.06 -7.55
N ALA A 80 -10.35 13.64 -8.68
CA ALA A 80 -11.67 14.11 -9.12
C ALA A 80 -12.77 13.76 -8.11
N ALA A 81 -12.79 12.51 -7.61
CA ALA A 81 -13.75 12.10 -6.58
C ALA A 81 -13.61 12.89 -5.27
N LEU A 82 -12.39 13.27 -4.88
CA LEU A 82 -12.15 14.11 -3.70
C LEU A 82 -12.52 15.58 -3.89
N LEU A 83 -12.55 16.06 -5.14
CA LEU A 83 -12.95 17.43 -5.48
C LEU A 83 -14.47 17.55 -5.68
N ASP A 84 -15.13 16.47 -6.09
CA ASP A 84 -16.59 16.37 -6.22
C ASP A 84 -17.29 16.25 -4.84
N ASP A 85 -16.59 15.68 -3.86
CA ASP A 85 -17.03 15.56 -2.44
C ASP A 85 -16.95 16.89 -1.65
N LEU A 86 -16.46 17.98 -2.27
CA LEU A 86 -16.27 19.30 -1.66
C LEU A 86 -17.43 20.26 -2.00
#